data_AF-A0A543ATS4-F1
#
_entry.id   AF-A0A543ATS4-F1
#
_cell.length_a   1.000
_cell.length_b   1.000
_cell.length_c   1.000
_cell.angle_alpha   90.00
_cell.angle_beta   90.00
_cell.angle_gamma   90.00
#
_symmetry.space_group_name_H-M   'P 1'
#
loop_
_entity.id
_entity.type
_entity.pdbx_description
1 polymer ?
#
loop_
_entity_poly.entity_id
_entity_poly.type
_entity_poly.pdbx_seq_one_letter_code
_entity_poly.pdbx_strand_id
1 'polypeptide(L)'
;MIDLVSGDLLTDNADVLVNPVNVVGVMGKGLALQFKRAFPTNFSVYRDACQRGELQAGVILAVRVDDRWIVNLPTKRHWRQPSRLSDVAAGLDGLVEFVLSNPVESVAIPPLGAGNGGLPWPRVRRPHSRETGAARPVDQVVSTGRLRPVSRRTARPTQATLHSGLACNHNEAGRSTVTVG
;
A
#
# COMPACT_ATOMS: atom_id res chain seq x y z
N MET A 1 -3.52 3.48 -18.12
CA MET A 1 -2.54 3.10 -19.16
C MET A 1 -1.26 2.73 -18.43
N ILE A 2 -0.55 1.68 -18.85
CA ILE A 2 0.72 1.30 -18.25
C ILE A 2 1.79 1.49 -19.32
N ASP A 3 2.71 2.40 -19.07
CA ASP A 3 3.78 2.78 -19.97
C ASP A 3 5.12 2.30 -19.40
N LEU A 4 5.92 1.69 -20.26
CA LEU A 4 7.30 1.34 -19.94
C LEU A 4 8.19 2.48 -20.44
N VAL A 5 8.90 3.12 -19.53
CA VAL A 5 9.73 4.28 -19.87
C VAL A 5 11.15 4.11 -19.31
N SER A 6 12.12 4.68 -20.01
CA SER A 6 13.49 4.85 -19.50
C SER A 6 13.64 6.27 -18.99
N GLY A 7 14.34 6.45 -17.87
CA GLY A 7 14.47 7.75 -17.22
C GLY A 7 14.82 7.66 -15.74
N ASP A 8 14.98 8.81 -15.08
CA ASP A 8 15.23 8.88 -13.64
C ASP A 8 13.93 9.03 -12.85
N LEU A 9 13.59 7.98 -12.10
CA LEU A 9 12.42 7.91 -11.23
C LEU A 9 12.32 9.06 -10.22
N LEU A 10 13.46 9.58 -9.75
CA LEU A 10 13.48 10.65 -8.74
C LEU A 10 12.99 11.98 -9.33
N THR A 11 13.07 12.12 -10.65
CA THR A 11 12.67 13.33 -11.39
C THR A 11 11.34 13.18 -12.12
N ASP A 12 10.72 11.99 -12.06
CA ASP A 12 9.44 11.72 -12.70
C ASP A 12 8.34 12.62 -12.12
N ASN A 13 7.36 13.03 -12.93
CA ASN A 13 6.29 13.93 -12.51
C ASN A 13 5.07 13.22 -11.90
N ALA A 14 5.15 11.91 -11.68
CA ALA A 14 4.08 11.16 -11.05
C ALA A 14 3.74 11.63 -9.63
N ASP A 15 2.47 11.53 -9.26
CA ASP A 15 1.95 11.85 -7.93
C ASP A 15 2.54 10.94 -6.86
N VAL A 16 2.85 9.69 -7.24
CA VAL A 16 3.42 8.66 -6.37
C VAL A 16 4.72 8.12 -6.96
N LEU A 17 5.80 8.19 -6.18
CA LEU A 17 7.07 7.53 -6.48
C LEU A 17 7.27 6.33 -5.54
N VAL A 18 7.52 5.15 -6.11
CA VAL A 18 7.74 3.94 -5.31
C VAL A 18 9.23 3.74 -5.01
N ASN A 19 9.55 3.65 -3.72
CA ASN A 19 10.90 3.37 -3.22
C ASN A 19 10.99 1.93 -2.69
N PRO A 20 11.73 1.01 -3.33
CA PRO A 20 11.95 -0.34 -2.83
C PRO A 20 12.90 -0.31 -1.63
N VAL A 21 12.41 -0.72 -0.45
CA VAL A 21 13.16 -0.66 0.81
C VAL A 21 13.35 -2.03 1.46
N ASN A 22 14.11 -2.06 2.54
CA ASN A 22 14.09 -3.14 3.53
C ASN A 22 13.29 -2.70 4.76
N VAL A 23 13.15 -3.58 5.75
CA VAL A 23 12.44 -3.26 7.02
C VAL A 23 13.39 -2.97 8.19
N VAL A 24 14.71 -2.84 7.93
CA VAL A 24 15.72 -2.62 8.99
C VAL A 24 16.27 -1.19 8.99
N GLY A 25 15.61 -0.25 8.32
CA GLY A 25 15.94 1.18 8.41
C GLY A 25 17.18 1.61 7.62
N VAL A 26 17.69 0.80 6.70
CA VAL A 26 18.94 1.10 5.95
C VAL A 26 18.66 1.47 4.49
N MET A 27 19.09 2.66 4.05
CA MET A 27 19.10 3.07 2.64
C MET A 27 20.54 3.36 2.18
N GLY A 28 21.32 2.29 1.98
CA GLY A 28 22.79 2.39 1.83
C GLY A 28 23.34 2.28 0.42
N LYS A 29 22.56 1.82 -0.57
CA LYS A 29 23.02 1.64 -1.96
C LYS A 29 21.87 1.70 -2.97
N GLY A 30 22.23 1.89 -4.25
CA GLY A 30 21.30 1.89 -5.38
C GLY A 30 20.20 2.93 -5.22
N LEU A 31 19.01 2.60 -5.72
CA LEU A 31 17.86 3.49 -5.73
C LEU A 31 17.47 4.01 -4.34
N ALA A 32 17.45 3.14 -3.32
CA ALA A 32 17.13 3.55 -1.96
C ALA A 32 18.08 4.65 -1.43
N LEU A 33 19.38 4.57 -1.74
CA LEU A 33 20.33 5.62 -1.37
C LEU A 33 20.04 6.94 -2.11
N GLN A 34 19.61 6.87 -3.37
CA GLN A 34 19.23 8.06 -4.12
C GLN A 34 17.96 8.70 -3.54
N PHE A 35 16.94 7.90 -3.17
CA PHE A 35 15.75 8.38 -2.44
C PHE A 35 16.11 9.03 -1.11
N LYS A 36 17.05 8.46 -0.34
CA LYS A 36 17.53 9.06 0.91
C LYS A 36 18.13 10.45 0.68
N ARG A 37 18.86 10.66 -0.42
CA ARG A 37 19.48 11.94 -0.75
C ARG A 37 18.46 12.95 -1.26
N ALA A 38 17.53 12.52 -2.12
CA ALA A 38 16.51 13.38 -2.71
C ALA A 38 15.39 13.76 -1.72
N PHE A 39 15.01 12.83 -0.83
CA PHE A 39 13.88 12.98 0.08
C PHE A 39 14.29 12.68 1.54
N PRO A 40 15.07 13.55 2.19
CA PRO A 40 15.56 13.32 3.55
C PRO A 40 14.44 13.18 4.59
N THR A 41 13.34 13.92 4.43
CA THR A 41 12.14 13.80 5.29
C THR A 41 11.54 12.40 5.21
N ASN A 42 11.43 11.84 4.00
CA ASN A 42 10.98 10.46 3.81
C ASN A 42 11.89 9.46 4.54
N PHE A 43 13.22 9.64 4.43
CA PHE A 43 14.17 8.75 5.10
C PHE A 43 14.03 8.78 6.63
N SER A 44 13.84 9.95 7.23
CA SER A 44 13.63 10.08 8.68
C SER A 44 12.38 9.32 9.13
N VAL A 45 11.24 9.55 8.48
CA VAL A 45 9.98 8.85 8.79
C VAL A 45 10.13 7.33 8.61
N TYR A 46 10.73 6.90 7.50
CA TYR A 46 11.00 5.49 7.24
C TYR A 46 11.88 4.84 8.31
N ARG A 47 12.99 5.49 8.70
CA ARG A 47 13.92 4.96 9.70
C ARG A 47 13.21 4.79 11.04
N ASP A 48 12.44 5.79 11.45
CA ASP A 48 11.77 5.79 12.74
C ASP A 48 10.65 4.71 12.76
N ALA A 49 9.91 4.53 11.66
CA ALA A 49 8.95 3.43 11.52
C ALA A 49 9.61 2.04 11.58
N CYS A 50 10.80 1.88 11.00
CA CYS A 50 11.58 0.64 11.13
C CYS A 50 12.03 0.40 12.57
N GLN A 51 12.51 1.44 13.27
CA GLN A 51 12.94 1.36 14.66
C GLN A 51 11.81 0.98 15.60
N ARG A 52 10.58 1.45 15.32
CA ARG A 52 9.37 1.08 16.08
C ARG A 52 8.77 -0.27 15.68
N GLY A 53 9.31 -0.94 14.65
CA GLY A 53 8.77 -2.22 14.16
C GLY A 53 7.44 -2.11 13.41
N GLU A 54 7.07 -0.89 13.01
CA GLU A 54 5.80 -0.59 12.32
C GLU A 54 5.87 -0.98 10.84
N LEU A 55 7.06 -0.92 10.23
CA LEU A 55 7.27 -1.35 8.86
C LEU A 55 7.61 -2.84 8.80
N GLN A 56 6.75 -3.61 8.15
CA GLN A 56 6.89 -5.06 7.99
C GLN A 56 6.85 -5.46 6.50
N ALA A 57 7.32 -6.67 6.20
CA ALA A 57 7.26 -7.18 4.83
C ALA A 57 5.81 -7.25 4.34
N GLY A 58 5.55 -6.72 3.14
CA GLY A 58 4.20 -6.64 2.57
C GLY A 58 3.36 -5.46 3.06
N VAL A 59 3.81 -4.70 4.06
CA VAL A 59 3.15 -3.47 4.51
C VAL A 59 3.88 -2.27 3.90
N ILE A 60 3.18 -1.43 3.16
CA ILE A 60 3.77 -0.21 2.59
C ILE A 60 3.78 0.93 3.62
N LEU A 61 4.72 1.85 3.45
CA LEU A 61 4.74 3.13 4.19
C LEU A 61 4.69 4.28 3.20
N ALA A 62 3.56 4.98 3.14
CA ALA A 62 3.38 6.19 2.34
C ALA A 62 3.77 7.42 3.16
N VAL A 63 4.64 8.27 2.60
CA VAL A 63 5.06 9.54 3.20
C VAL A 63 4.77 10.66 2.22
N ARG A 64 4.08 11.71 2.68
CA ARG A 64 3.88 12.92 1.88
C ARG A 64 5.15 13.77 1.95
N VAL A 65 5.72 14.09 0.80
CA VAL A 65 6.86 15.00 0.66
C VAL A 65 6.48 16.05 -0.37
N ASP A 66 6.34 17.29 0.07
CA ASP A 66 5.78 18.39 -0.72
C ASP A 66 4.41 17.97 -1.34
N ASP A 67 4.26 18.13 -2.65
CA ASP A 67 3.03 17.79 -3.38
C ASP A 67 2.94 16.32 -3.83
N ARG A 68 3.90 15.47 -3.44
CA ARG A 68 4.01 14.08 -3.91
C ARG A 68 4.00 13.07 -2.78
N TRP A 69 3.66 11.84 -3.12
CA TRP A 69 3.76 10.68 -2.23
C TRP A 69 5.00 9.87 -2.55
N ILE A 70 5.77 9.56 -1.51
CA ILE A 70 6.84 8.56 -1.56
C ILE A 70 6.32 7.29 -0.88
N VAL A 71 6.10 6.22 -1.65
CA VAL A 71 5.66 4.93 -1.12
C VAL A 71 6.87 4.03 -0.94
N ASN A 72 7.27 3.83 0.32
CA ASN A 72 8.31 2.88 0.67
C ASN A 72 7.70 1.47 0.68
N LEU A 73 8.08 0.65 -0.30
CA LEU A 73 7.58 -0.70 -0.51
C LEU A 73 8.65 -1.71 -0.06
N PRO A 74 8.45 -2.43 1.06
CA PRO A 74 9.41 -3.40 1.54
C PRO A 74 9.53 -4.59 0.59
N THR A 75 10.67 -4.68 -0.10
CA THR A 75 10.97 -5.84 -0.97
C THR A 75 11.96 -6.81 -0.30
N LYS A 76 12.48 -6.44 0.87
CA LYS A 76 13.52 -7.19 1.61
C LYS A 76 13.28 -7.13 3.11
N ARG A 77 13.54 -8.24 3.79
CA ARG A 77 13.53 -8.28 5.27
C ARG A 77 14.83 -7.76 5.88
N HIS A 78 15.94 -7.93 5.17
CA HIS A 78 17.23 -7.37 5.56
C HIS A 78 17.99 -6.96 4.30
N TRP A 79 18.76 -5.87 4.33
CA TRP A 79 19.43 -5.33 3.13
C TRP A 79 20.46 -6.29 2.51
N ARG A 80 21.04 -7.19 3.33
CA ARG A 80 21.94 -8.28 2.90
C ARG A 80 21.24 -9.45 2.19
N GLN A 81 19.92 -9.56 2.30
CA GLN A 81 19.16 -10.67 1.73
C GLN A 81 18.65 -10.33 0.32
N PRO A 82 18.39 -11.33 -0.54
CA PRO A 82 17.69 -11.12 -1.80
C PRO A 82 16.25 -10.64 -1.55
N SER A 83 15.64 -10.06 -2.59
CA SER A 83 14.22 -9.71 -2.55
C SER A 83 13.36 -10.97 -2.68
N ARG A 84 12.16 -10.95 -2.10
CA ARG A 84 11.21 -12.07 -2.17
C ARG A 84 10.00 -11.68 -3.01
N LEU A 85 9.58 -12.57 -3.92
CA LEU A 85 8.39 -12.33 -4.76
C LEU A 85 7.13 -12.16 -3.90
N SER A 86 7.01 -12.89 -2.79
CA SER A 86 5.89 -12.74 -1.85
C SER A 86 5.81 -11.34 -1.25
N ASP A 87 6.96 -10.76 -0.89
CA ASP A 87 7.03 -9.44 -0.27
C ASP A 87 6.70 -8.36 -1.32
N VAL A 88 7.15 -8.55 -2.56
CA VAL A 88 6.81 -7.68 -3.70
C VAL A 88 5.31 -7.73 -4.01
N ALA A 89 4.72 -8.93 -4.09
CA ALA A 89 3.30 -9.10 -4.38
C ALA A 89 2.42 -8.45 -3.31
N ALA A 90 2.67 -8.73 -2.03
CA ALA A 90 1.93 -8.11 -0.93
C ALA A 90 2.11 -6.57 -0.91
N GLY A 91 3.32 -6.07 -1.19
CA GLY A 91 3.55 -4.64 -1.29
C GLY A 91 2.82 -3.98 -2.46
N LEU A 92 2.66 -4.69 -3.59
CA LEU A 92 1.86 -4.21 -4.72
C LEU A 92 0.37 -4.18 -4.39
N ASP A 93 -0.15 -5.17 -3.66
CA ASP A 93 -1.54 -5.15 -3.17
C ASP A 93 -1.79 -3.92 -2.29
N GLY A 94 -0.88 -3.64 -1.35
CA GLY A 94 -0.94 -2.44 -0.52
C GLY A 94 -0.83 -1.13 -1.31
N LEU A 95 0.01 -1.10 -2.36
CA LEU A 95 0.11 0.05 -3.26
C LEU A 95 -1.21 0.28 -4.02
N VAL A 96 -1.85 -0.78 -4.51
CA VAL A 96 -3.15 -0.67 -5.19
C VAL A 96 -4.20 -0.12 -4.23
N GLU A 97 -4.27 -0.63 -3.00
CA GLU A 97 -5.20 -0.12 -1.98
C GLU A 97 -4.97 1.36 -1.67
N PHE A 98 -3.70 1.76 -1.48
CA PHE A 98 -3.33 3.15 -1.24
C PHE A 98 -3.79 4.05 -2.37
N VAL A 99 -3.50 3.66 -3.61
CA VAL A 99 -3.85 4.47 -4.79
C VAL A 99 -5.35 4.59 -4.97
N LEU A 100 -6.12 3.52 -4.72
CA LEU A 100 -7.59 3.56 -4.80
C LEU A 100 -8.23 4.41 -3.69
N SER A 101 -7.52 4.62 -2.58
CA SER A 101 -8.01 5.34 -1.41
C SER A 101 -7.57 6.81 -1.37
N ASN A 102 -6.72 7.25 -2.30
CA ASN A 102 -6.14 8.59 -2.32
C ASN A 102 -6.38 9.28 -3.67
N PRO A 103 -6.49 10.62 -3.70
CA PRO A 103 -6.64 11.37 -4.96
C PRO A 103 -5.29 11.47 -5.69
N VAL A 104 -4.86 10.39 -6.32
CA VAL A 104 -3.65 10.33 -7.16
C VAL A 104 -4.01 9.81 -8.54
N GLU A 105 -3.38 10.34 -9.58
CA GLU A 105 -3.67 10.00 -10.98
C GLU A 105 -2.51 9.25 -11.65
N SER A 106 -1.32 9.25 -11.04
CA SER A 106 -0.10 8.70 -11.62
C SER A 106 0.82 8.07 -10.57
N VAL A 107 1.41 6.93 -10.95
CA VAL A 107 2.36 6.19 -10.11
C VAL A 107 3.55 5.76 -10.95
N ALA A 108 4.77 6.09 -10.51
CA ALA A 108 6.01 5.62 -11.09
C ALA A 108 6.65 4.54 -10.21
N ILE A 109 6.90 3.36 -10.81
CA ILE A 109 7.35 2.15 -10.12
C ILE A 109 8.67 1.67 -10.74
N PRO A 110 9.76 1.55 -9.99
CA PRO A 110 11.00 0.98 -10.52
C PRO A 110 10.89 -0.54 -10.69
N PRO A 111 11.87 -1.18 -11.32
CA PRO A 111 11.99 -2.64 -11.36
C PRO A 111 12.09 -3.31 -9.98
N LEU A 112 10.93 -3.63 -9.38
CA LEU A 112 10.83 -4.11 -8.01
C LEU A 112 11.62 -5.41 -7.80
N GLY A 113 12.54 -5.36 -6.85
CA GLY A 113 13.40 -6.49 -6.48
C GLY A 113 14.39 -6.94 -7.57
N ALA A 114 14.51 -6.21 -8.68
CA ALA A 114 15.59 -6.41 -9.64
C ALA A 114 16.93 -5.83 -9.12
N GLY A 115 18.01 -6.00 -9.88
CA GLY A 115 19.34 -5.52 -9.51
C GLY A 115 19.82 -6.08 -8.17
N ASN A 116 19.89 -5.22 -7.14
CA ASN A 116 20.31 -5.61 -5.79
C ASN A 116 19.40 -6.67 -5.15
N GLY A 117 18.16 -6.85 -5.61
CA GLY A 117 17.24 -7.87 -5.11
C GLY A 117 17.33 -9.23 -5.81
N GLY A 118 17.97 -9.29 -6.99
CA GLY A 118 18.20 -10.54 -7.73
C GLY A 118 16.97 -11.16 -8.40
N LEU A 119 15.80 -10.52 -8.36
CA LEU A 119 14.61 -11.04 -9.05
C LEU A 119 14.72 -10.85 -10.57
N PRO A 120 14.43 -11.87 -11.38
CA PRO A 120 14.44 -11.74 -12.83
C PRO A 120 13.24 -10.88 -13.27
N TRP A 121 13.54 -9.74 -13.89
CA TRP A 121 12.55 -8.76 -14.37
C TRP A 121 11.39 -9.35 -15.19
N PRO A 122 11.59 -10.37 -16.06
CA PRO A 122 10.48 -11.00 -16.78
C PRO A 122 9.39 -11.63 -15.89
N ARG A 123 9.70 -11.99 -14.64
CA ARG A 123 8.73 -12.60 -13.71
C ARG A 123 7.87 -11.59 -12.95
N VAL A 124 8.27 -10.32 -12.91
CA VAL A 124 7.50 -9.23 -12.26
C VAL A 124 6.49 -8.58 -13.24
N ARG A 125 6.60 -8.91 -14.54
CA ARG A 125 6.00 -8.15 -15.66
C ARG A 125 4.53 -8.45 -16.04
N ARG A 126 3.92 -9.60 -15.70
CA ARG A 126 2.60 -9.99 -16.27
C ARG A 126 1.45 -9.75 -15.27
N PRO A 127 0.28 -9.20 -15.72
CA PRO A 127 -0.38 -9.58 -16.97
C PRO A 127 -0.98 -8.51 -17.95
N HIS A 128 -0.70 -7.20 -17.94
CA HIS A 128 -1.41 -6.27 -18.87
C HIS A 128 -0.60 -5.17 -19.59
N SER A 129 0.67 -5.38 -19.95
CA SER A 129 1.42 -4.42 -20.77
C SER A 129 1.39 -4.79 -22.26
N ARG A 130 0.95 -3.86 -23.14
CA ARG A 130 1.15 -3.95 -24.60
C ARG A 130 2.64 -3.69 -24.88
N GLU A 131 3.34 -4.68 -25.41
CA GLU A 131 4.76 -4.55 -25.76
C GLU A 131 4.94 -3.65 -26.99
N THR A 132 5.67 -2.54 -26.84
CA THR A 132 6.40 -1.87 -27.93
C THR A 132 7.83 -2.42 -27.96
N GLY A 133 8.35 -2.64 -29.17
CA GLY A 133 9.43 -3.59 -29.47
C GLY A 133 10.82 -3.35 -28.84
N ALA A 134 11.67 -4.38 -28.98
CA ALA A 134 13.09 -4.47 -28.60
C ALA A 134 13.46 -3.72 -27.30
N ALA A 135 13.05 -4.30 -26.17
CA ALA A 135 13.20 -3.67 -24.85
C ALA A 135 14.67 -3.49 -24.44
N ARG A 136 15.12 -2.23 -24.44
CA ARG A 136 16.21 -1.76 -23.56
C ARG A 136 15.83 -2.02 -22.09
N PRO A 137 16.78 -2.04 -21.14
CA PRO A 137 16.44 -2.10 -19.72
C PRO A 137 15.45 -0.98 -19.40
N VAL A 138 14.26 -1.35 -18.94
CA VAL A 138 13.24 -0.41 -18.49
C VAL A 138 13.61 0.00 -17.08
N ASP A 139 13.83 1.29 -16.85
CA ASP A 139 14.24 1.82 -15.55
C ASP A 139 13.04 2.05 -14.63
N GLN A 140 11.83 2.18 -15.19
CA GLN A 140 10.59 2.33 -14.46
C GLN A 140 9.34 2.02 -15.31
N VAL A 141 8.27 1.63 -14.62
CA VAL A 141 6.92 1.46 -15.14
C VAL A 141 6.09 2.61 -14.61
N VAL A 142 5.50 3.40 -15.50
CA VAL A 142 4.60 4.49 -15.11
C VAL A 142 3.17 4.06 -15.42
N SER A 143 2.31 4.07 -14.42
CA SER A 143 0.87 3.90 -14.62
C SER A 143 0.22 5.26 -14.53
N THR A 144 -0.31 5.75 -15.65
CA THR A 144 -1.07 7.00 -15.73
C THR A 144 -2.54 6.70 -16.00
N GLY A 145 -3.43 7.37 -15.27
CA GLY A 145 -4.86 7.33 -15.52
C GLY A 145 -5.66 7.32 -14.22
N ARG A 146 -6.84 7.91 -14.28
CA ARG A 146 -7.80 7.98 -13.18
C ARG A 146 -8.16 6.55 -12.74
N LEU A 147 -7.45 6.04 -11.74
CA LEU A 147 -7.78 4.76 -11.09
C LEU A 147 -9.12 4.98 -10.41
N ARG A 148 -10.20 4.60 -11.11
CA ARG A 148 -11.56 4.81 -10.61
C ARG A 148 -11.66 4.03 -9.29
N PRO A 149 -12.09 4.67 -8.20
CA PRO A 149 -12.45 3.94 -6.99
C PRO A 149 -13.46 2.87 -7.40
N VAL A 150 -13.18 1.61 -7.11
CA VAL A 150 -14.22 0.58 -7.16
C VAL A 150 -15.24 1.02 -6.14
N SER A 151 -16.43 1.43 -6.59
CA SER A 151 -17.55 1.75 -5.71
C SER A 151 -17.73 0.55 -4.79
N ARG A 152 -17.47 0.75 -3.49
CA ARG A 152 -17.71 -0.28 -2.47
C ARG A 152 -19.17 -0.71 -2.64
N ARG A 153 -19.37 -1.96 -3.08
CA ARG A 153 -20.69 -2.57 -3.08
C ARG A 153 -21.11 -2.63 -1.62
N THR A 154 -21.98 -1.72 -1.20
CA THR A 154 -22.55 -1.75 0.15
C THR A 154 -23.23 -3.10 0.31
N ALA A 155 -22.69 -3.93 1.20
CA ALA A 155 -23.40 -5.11 1.65
C ALA A 155 -24.71 -4.61 2.29
N ARG A 156 -25.86 -5.05 1.77
CA ARG A 156 -27.15 -4.82 2.44
C ARG A 156 -27.04 -5.41 3.85
N PRO A 157 -27.47 -4.70 4.90
CA PRO A 157 -27.63 -5.32 6.20
C PRO A 157 -28.72 -6.39 6.07
N THR A 158 -28.35 -7.65 6.22
CA THR A 158 -29.28 -8.73 6.50
C THR A 158 -29.91 -8.44 7.86
N GLN A 159 -31.21 -8.14 7.88
CA GLN A 159 -31.99 -8.06 9.10
C GLN A 159 -31.87 -9.40 9.85
N ALA A 160 -31.21 -9.39 11.01
CA ALA A 160 -31.28 -10.47 11.95
C ALA A 160 -32.67 -10.44 12.61
N THR A 161 -33.48 -11.45 12.34
CA THR A 161 -34.71 -11.73 13.07
C THR A 161 -34.36 -12.02 14.52
N LEU A 162 -34.67 -11.08 15.42
CA LEU A 162 -34.65 -11.32 16.86
C LEU A 162 -35.84 -12.22 17.21
N HIS A 163 -35.57 -13.50 17.45
CA HIS A 163 -36.46 -14.35 18.20
C HIS A 163 -36.39 -13.94 19.68
N SER A 164 -37.45 -13.27 20.15
CA SER A 164 -37.70 -13.06 21.58
C SER A 164 -38.19 -14.37 22.20
N GLY A 165 -37.29 -15.04 22.92
CA GLY A 165 -37.63 -16.11 23.85
C GLY A 165 -36.86 -15.89 25.15
N LEU A 166 -37.54 -15.39 26.17
CA LEU A 166 -37.19 -15.51 27.59
C LEU A 166 -38.35 -14.90 28.41
N ALA A 167 -39.23 -15.79 28.88
CA ALA A 167 -40.23 -15.47 29.89
C ALA A 167 -39.53 -15.43 31.26
N CYS A 168 -39.51 -14.26 31.90
CA CYS A 168 -39.20 -14.12 33.31
C CYS A 168 -40.52 -14.03 34.09
N ASN A 169 -40.81 -15.08 34.87
CA ASN A 169 -41.82 -15.06 35.93
C ASN A 169 -41.23 -14.29 37.12
N HIS A 170 -41.80 -13.14 37.48
CA HIS A 170 -41.71 -12.59 38.83
C HIS A 170 -43.11 -12.21 39.29
N ASN A 171 -43.47 -12.78 40.44
CA ASN A 171 -44.70 -12.57 41.18
C ASN A 171 -44.50 -11.35 42.11
N GLU A 172 -45.61 -10.84 42.65
CA GLU A 172 -45.74 -9.76 43.64
C GLU A 172 -46.02 -8.34 43.11
N ALA A 173 -47.28 -7.92 43.24
CA ALA A 173 -47.62 -6.72 44.01
C ALA A 173 -49.12 -6.74 44.34
N GLY A 174 -49.41 -6.84 45.65
CA GLY A 174 -50.74 -6.71 46.20
C GLY A 174 -51.25 -5.26 46.18
N ARG A 175 -52.57 -5.16 45.99
CA ARG A 175 -53.51 -4.09 46.34
C ARG A 175 -52.95 -2.87 47.10
N SER A 176 -53.33 -1.66 46.67
CA SER A 176 -54.55 -1.01 47.21
C SER A 176 -54.89 0.28 46.46
N THR A 177 -56.18 0.36 46.13
CA THR A 177 -57.00 1.51 45.74
C THR A 177 -57.09 2.58 46.84
N VAL A 178 -57.10 3.87 46.48
CA VAL A 178 -58.03 4.91 47.01
C VAL A 178 -58.23 6.00 45.94
N THR A 179 -59.44 6.54 45.93
CA THR A 179 -60.21 7.22 44.88
C THR A 179 -60.00 8.73 44.78
N VAL A 180 -60.35 9.24 43.59
CA VAL A 180 -60.71 10.60 43.15
C VAL A 180 -61.29 11.53 44.23
N GLY A 181 -60.81 12.78 44.23
CA GLY A 181 -61.32 13.94 44.99
C GLY A 181 -60.29 15.07 45.04
#